data_AF-A0A5K1FH88-F1
#
_entry.id   AF-A0A5K1FH88-F1
#
_cell.length_a   1.000
_cell.length_b   1.000
_cell.length_c   1.000
_cell.angle_alpha   90.00
_cell.angle_beta   90.00
_cell.angle_gamma   90.00
#
_symmetry.space_group_name_H-M   'P 1'
#
loop_
_entity.id
_entity.type
_entity.pdbx_description
1 polymer ?
#
loop_
_entity_poly.entity_id
_entity_poly.type
_entity_poly.pdbx_seq_one_letter_code
_entity_poly.pdbx_strand_id
1 'polypeptide(L)'
;FNPAHLFWVPFRDTKEQENFFKHLQKCIEPMKGIDHILCNSFSELESPFLKLINNALPIGPLLSTGNSGRQPSSFWAEDFSCINWLDRQPACSVIYVSLGSTTILSKHQLGELALGLELTGRPFLWVSRPTIMENNAAVYPEGFMDRVARRALVVEWAPQKEVLSHPSVACFLTHCGWNSTMEALFNG
;
A
#
# COMPACT_ATOMS: atom_id res chain seq x y z
N PHE A 1 13.26 9.13 -25.50
CA PHE A 1 12.67 9.21 -24.14
C PHE A 1 13.77 9.59 -23.16
N ASN A 2 13.50 10.50 -22.19
CA ASN A 2 14.49 11.05 -21.25
C ASN A 2 14.34 10.36 -19.86
N PRO A 3 15.40 9.76 -19.29
CA PRO A 3 15.36 9.14 -17.96
C PRO A 3 14.92 10.08 -16.83
N ALA A 4 15.18 11.39 -16.98
CA ALA A 4 14.75 12.41 -16.01
C ALA A 4 13.22 12.47 -15.83
N HIS A 5 12.44 11.90 -16.74
CA HIS A 5 10.98 11.84 -16.62
C HIS A 5 10.50 10.73 -15.66
N LEU A 6 11.36 9.83 -15.19
CA LEU A 6 11.05 8.83 -14.14
C LEU A 6 11.22 9.42 -12.72
N PHE A 7 10.77 10.65 -12.49
CA PHE A 7 10.99 11.37 -11.23
C PHE A 7 10.29 10.73 -10.01
N TRP A 8 9.33 9.84 -10.25
CA TRP A 8 8.60 9.11 -9.20
C TRP A 8 9.38 7.92 -8.63
N VAL A 9 10.50 7.53 -9.24
CA VAL A 9 11.36 6.46 -8.71
C VAL A 9 12.50 7.12 -7.91
N PRO A 10 12.66 6.80 -6.62
CA PRO A 10 13.52 7.57 -5.71
C PRO A 10 15.00 7.19 -5.83
N PHE A 11 15.53 7.16 -7.05
CA PHE A 11 16.97 6.96 -7.27
C PHE A 11 17.73 8.22 -6.83
N ARG A 12 18.76 8.03 -6.01
CA ARG A 12 19.62 9.13 -5.55
C ARG A 12 20.72 9.47 -6.57
N ASP A 13 21.03 8.54 -7.47
CA ASP A 13 22.05 8.67 -8.51
C ASP A 13 21.43 8.63 -9.91
N THR A 14 21.75 9.62 -10.74
CA THR A 14 21.35 9.70 -12.16
C THR A 14 21.78 8.46 -12.93
N LYS A 15 22.93 7.85 -12.60
CA LYS A 15 23.41 6.65 -13.28
C LYS A 15 22.57 5.41 -12.94
N GLU A 16 22.08 5.30 -11.71
CA GLU A 16 21.13 4.26 -11.32
C GLU A 16 19.80 4.44 -12.06
N GLN A 17 19.29 5.67 -12.16
CA GLN A 17 18.07 5.98 -12.91
C GLN A 17 18.21 5.61 -14.39
N GLU A 18 19.34 5.92 -15.03
CA GLU A 18 19.63 5.51 -16.41
C GLU A 18 19.67 4.00 -16.57
N ASN A 19 20.33 3.29 -15.66
CA ASN A 19 20.45 1.84 -15.71
C ASN A 19 19.09 1.16 -15.53
N PHE A 20 18.28 1.65 -14.58
CA PHE A 20 16.92 1.16 -14.37
C PHE A 20 16.05 1.43 -15.61
N PHE A 21 16.13 2.61 -16.21
CA PHE A 21 15.41 2.92 -17.44
C PHE A 21 15.80 1.99 -18.59
N LYS A 22 17.11 1.78 -18.81
CA LYS A 22 17.60 0.83 -19.84
C LYS A 22 17.12 -0.59 -19.55
N HIS A 23 17.02 -0.99 -18.28
CA HIS A 23 16.47 -2.28 -17.87
C HIS A 23 14.97 -2.38 -18.21
N LEU A 24 14.16 -1.36 -17.84
CA LEU A 24 12.75 -1.30 -18.19
C LEU A 24 12.52 -1.38 -19.70
N GLN A 25 13.29 -0.64 -20.50
CA GLN A 25 13.21 -0.72 -21.96
C GLN A 25 13.44 -2.15 -22.43
N LYS A 26 14.48 -2.83 -21.93
CA LYS A 26 14.75 -4.24 -22.26
C LYS A 26 13.63 -5.18 -21.81
N CYS A 27 12.97 -4.91 -20.69
CA CYS A 27 11.82 -5.70 -20.23
C CYS A 27 10.57 -5.48 -21.10
N ILE A 28 10.43 -4.31 -21.71
CA ILE A 28 9.30 -3.96 -22.59
C ILE A 28 9.56 -4.38 -24.04
N GLU A 29 10.80 -4.53 -24.48
CA GLU A 29 11.13 -4.99 -25.84
C GLU A 29 10.43 -6.31 -26.23
N PRO A 30 10.44 -7.37 -25.39
CA PRO A 30 9.66 -8.59 -25.65
C PRO A 30 8.15 -8.40 -25.68
N MET A 31 7.64 -7.27 -25.15
CA MET A 31 6.21 -6.95 -25.22
C MET A 31 5.79 -6.44 -26.62
N LYS A 32 6.75 -6.12 -27.49
CA LYS A 32 6.46 -5.78 -28.89
C LYS A 32 5.92 -7.00 -29.63
N GLY A 33 4.71 -6.87 -30.18
CA GLY A 33 4.03 -7.94 -30.89
C GLY A 33 3.17 -8.84 -30.00
N ILE A 34 3.03 -8.54 -28.70
CA ILE A 34 2.00 -9.17 -27.86
C ILE A 34 0.61 -8.72 -28.35
N ASP A 35 -0.32 -9.65 -28.47
CA ASP A 35 -1.69 -9.36 -28.95
C ASP A 35 -2.50 -8.56 -27.93
N HIS A 36 -2.32 -8.83 -26.63
CA HIS A 36 -3.06 -8.19 -25.54
C HIS A 36 -2.23 -8.01 -24.27
N ILE A 37 -2.37 -6.85 -23.63
CA ILE A 37 -1.79 -6.56 -22.31
C ILE A 37 -2.93 -6.52 -21.30
N LEU A 38 -2.98 -7.49 -20.40
CA LEU A 38 -3.97 -7.51 -19.33
C LEU A 38 -3.60 -6.46 -18.28
N CYS A 39 -4.50 -5.51 -18.05
CA CYS A 39 -4.33 -4.46 -17.07
C CYS A 39 -5.31 -4.68 -15.92
N ASN A 40 -4.81 -4.81 -14.70
CA ASN A 40 -5.66 -4.76 -13.50
C ASN A 40 -6.14 -3.32 -13.27
N SER A 41 -6.97 -2.80 -14.17
CA SER A 41 -7.55 -1.44 -14.16
C SER A 41 -8.90 -1.49 -14.87
N PHE A 42 -9.64 -0.39 -14.86
CA PHE A 42 -10.94 -0.26 -15.52
C PHE A 42 -11.06 1.09 -16.24
N SER A 43 -11.96 1.17 -17.22
CA SER A 43 -12.00 2.29 -18.17
C SER A 43 -12.33 3.61 -17.49
N GLU A 44 -13.23 3.59 -16.51
CA GLU A 44 -13.66 4.76 -15.76
C GLU A 44 -12.53 5.38 -14.95
N LEU A 45 -11.53 4.59 -14.55
CA LEU A 45 -10.36 5.08 -13.81
C LEU A 45 -9.33 5.75 -14.74
N GLU A 46 -9.01 5.10 -15.87
CA GLU A 46 -7.80 5.46 -16.65
C GLU A 46 -7.99 5.45 -18.18
N SER A 47 -9.22 5.62 -18.69
CA SER A 47 -9.54 5.58 -20.13
C SER A 47 -8.56 6.37 -21.04
N PRO A 48 -8.14 7.61 -20.72
CA PRO A 48 -7.16 8.33 -21.54
C PRO A 48 -5.81 7.60 -21.65
N PHE A 49 -5.35 6.96 -20.57
CA PHE A 49 -4.09 6.24 -20.53
C PHE A 49 -4.18 4.88 -21.22
N LEU A 50 -5.25 4.13 -20.98
CA LEU A 50 -5.48 2.84 -21.63
C LEU A 50 -5.50 2.95 -23.16
N LYS A 51 -6.01 4.07 -23.70
CA LYS A 51 -6.02 4.35 -25.15
C LYS A 51 -4.63 4.62 -25.74
N LEU A 52 -3.64 4.96 -24.92
CA LEU A 52 -2.24 5.11 -25.39
C LEU A 52 -1.58 3.75 -25.61
N ILE A 53 -2.16 2.68 -25.07
CA ILE A 53 -1.66 1.32 -25.18
C ILE A 53 -2.60 0.57 -26.13
N ASN A 54 -2.21 0.44 -27.41
CA ASN A 54 -3.06 -0.06 -28.50
C ASN A 54 -3.75 -1.43 -28.22
N ASN A 55 -3.19 -2.24 -27.32
CA ASN A 55 -3.65 -3.59 -27.00
C ASN A 55 -3.94 -3.80 -25.50
N ALA A 56 -4.12 -2.73 -24.72
CA ALA A 56 -4.50 -2.87 -23.32
C ALA A 56 -5.93 -3.41 -23.17
N LEU A 57 -6.08 -4.44 -22.35
CA LEU A 57 -7.35 -5.00 -21.91
C LEU A 57 -7.53 -4.72 -20.41
N PRO A 58 -8.34 -3.71 -20.04
CA PRO A 58 -8.69 -3.49 -18.64
C PRO A 58 -9.59 -4.61 -18.14
N ILE A 59 -9.12 -5.37 -17.16
CA ILE A 59 -9.83 -6.51 -16.55
C ILE A 59 -10.02 -6.35 -15.04
N GLY A 60 -9.77 -5.16 -14.51
CA GLY A 60 -9.85 -4.86 -13.08
C GLY A 60 -11.24 -4.38 -12.62
N PRO A 61 -11.41 -4.17 -11.29
CA PRO A 61 -10.43 -4.50 -10.26
C PRO A 61 -10.37 -6.02 -10.01
N LEU A 62 -9.21 -6.62 -10.23
CA LEU A 62 -8.89 -7.99 -9.83
C LEU A 62 -8.50 -7.94 -8.36
N LEU A 63 -9.43 -8.39 -7.53
CA LEU A 63 -9.23 -8.48 -6.09
C LEU A 63 -8.82 -9.90 -5.74
N SER A 64 -8.03 -10.02 -4.66
CA SER A 64 -7.75 -11.33 -4.08
C SER A 64 -9.07 -11.97 -3.60
N THR A 65 -9.54 -12.98 -4.31
CA THR A 65 -10.75 -13.74 -3.96
C THR A 65 -10.36 -14.87 -3.00
N GLY A 66 -10.37 -14.57 -1.70
CA GLY A 66 -10.10 -15.54 -0.64
C GLY A 66 -11.14 -16.68 -0.46
N ASN A 67 -11.89 -17.06 -1.51
CA ASN A 67 -13.05 -17.96 -1.39
C ASN A 67 -12.87 -19.40 -1.90
N SER A 68 -11.64 -19.86 -2.12
CA SER A 68 -11.38 -21.29 -2.33
C SER A 68 -10.11 -21.71 -1.60
N GLY A 69 -10.26 -22.00 -0.31
CA GLY A 69 -9.22 -22.59 0.54
C GLY A 69 -8.04 -21.67 0.81
N ARG A 70 -8.20 -20.71 1.73
CA ARG A 70 -7.17 -19.88 2.41
C ARG A 70 -5.74 -20.10 1.89
N GLN A 71 -5.47 -19.67 0.66
CA GLN A 71 -4.11 -19.54 0.18
C GLN A 71 -3.65 -18.17 0.66
N PRO A 72 -2.58 -18.08 1.46
CA PRO A 72 -2.06 -16.81 1.89
C PRO A 72 -1.68 -15.99 0.64
N SER A 73 -2.32 -14.84 0.42
CA SER A 73 -1.87 -13.84 -0.56
C SER A 73 -0.56 -13.18 -0.11
N SER A 74 -0.12 -13.46 1.11
CA SER A 74 1.09 -12.96 1.74
C SER A 74 1.84 -14.08 2.46
N PHE A 75 3.15 -13.94 2.60
CA PHE A 75 3.96 -14.88 3.39
C PHE A 75 3.73 -14.80 4.91
N TRP A 76 2.86 -13.90 5.38
CA TRP A 76 2.69 -13.55 6.78
C TRP A 76 1.30 -13.94 7.29
N ALA A 77 1.24 -14.36 8.56
CA ALA A 77 -0.02 -14.65 9.21
C ALA A 77 -0.79 -13.35 9.47
N GLU A 78 -2.04 -13.30 9.00
CA GLU A 78 -2.93 -12.16 9.21
C GLU A 78 -3.45 -12.14 10.65
N ASP A 79 -3.33 -10.98 11.30
CA ASP A 79 -3.89 -10.76 12.62
C ASP A 79 -5.34 -10.26 12.54
N PHE A 80 -6.28 -11.19 12.62
CA PHE A 80 -7.71 -10.87 12.63
C PHE A 80 -8.19 -10.19 13.92
N SER A 81 -7.35 -10.07 14.96
CA SER A 81 -7.72 -9.31 16.17
C SER A 81 -8.01 -7.83 15.85
N CYS A 82 -7.44 -7.30 14.76
CA CYS A 82 -7.71 -5.95 14.33
C CYS A 82 -9.16 -5.72 13.91
N ILE A 83 -9.86 -6.74 13.40
CA ILE A 83 -11.28 -6.64 13.04
C ILE A 83 -12.11 -6.45 14.31
N ASN A 84 -11.87 -7.25 15.35
CA ASN A 84 -12.54 -7.10 16.65
C ASN A 84 -12.28 -5.74 17.32
N TRP A 85 -11.11 -5.13 17.04
CA TRP A 85 -10.81 -3.78 17.51
C TRP A 85 -11.55 -2.71 16.71
N LEU A 86 -11.67 -2.89 15.39
CA LEU A 86 -12.41 -2.02 14.49
C LEU A 86 -13.91 -2.01 14.78
N ASP A 87 -14.50 -3.15 15.16
CA ASP A 87 -15.90 -3.29 15.59
C ASP A 87 -16.27 -2.37 16.77
N ARG A 88 -15.28 -1.99 17.59
CA ARG A 88 -15.45 -1.12 18.77
C ARG A 88 -15.29 0.36 18.45
N GLN A 89 -14.91 0.71 17.23
CA GLN A 89 -14.70 2.08 16.81
C GLN A 89 -15.97 2.64 16.16
N PRO A 90 -16.25 3.96 16.33
CA PRO A 90 -17.34 4.61 15.59
C PRO A 90 -17.17 4.47 14.07
N ALA A 91 -18.28 4.46 13.33
CA ALA A 91 -18.26 4.49 11.87
C ALA A 91 -17.45 5.69 11.34
N CYS A 92 -16.72 5.51 10.25
CA CYS A 92 -15.91 6.54 9.59
C CYS A 92 -15.01 7.33 10.55
N SER A 93 -14.33 6.66 11.49
CA SER A 93 -13.46 7.31 12.47
C SER A 93 -11.98 6.93 12.39
N VAL A 94 -11.67 5.72 11.91
CA VAL A 94 -10.34 5.10 11.98
C VAL A 94 -9.49 5.48 10.77
N ILE A 95 -8.22 5.83 11.03
CA ILE A 95 -7.18 5.92 10.00
C ILE A 95 -6.51 4.55 9.89
N TYR A 96 -6.62 3.90 8.73
CA TYR A 96 -5.85 2.70 8.42
C TYR A 96 -4.51 3.09 7.79
N VAL A 97 -3.41 2.55 8.29
CA VAL A 97 -2.05 2.81 7.78
C VAL A 97 -1.40 1.51 7.38
N SER A 98 -1.11 1.35 6.09
CA SER A 98 -0.36 0.21 5.55
C SER A 98 0.47 0.65 4.34
N LEU A 99 1.80 0.63 4.50
CA LEU A 99 2.75 1.02 3.46
C LEU A 99 3.23 -0.17 2.62
N GLY A 100 2.42 -1.24 2.55
CA GLY A 100 2.74 -2.41 1.74
C GLY A 100 3.94 -3.20 2.27
N SER A 101 4.47 -4.08 1.42
CA SER A 101 5.56 -5.01 1.75
C SER A 101 6.96 -4.49 1.40
N THR A 102 7.05 -3.42 0.60
CA THR A 102 8.32 -2.95 0.00
C THR A 102 8.78 -1.59 0.49
N THR A 103 7.89 -0.76 1.05
CA THR A 103 8.26 0.58 1.52
C THR A 103 9.05 0.49 2.81
N ILE A 104 10.27 1.07 2.79
CA ILE A 104 11.13 1.19 3.97
C ILE A 104 11.13 2.65 4.44
N LEU A 105 10.78 2.87 5.71
CA LEU A 105 10.87 4.19 6.32
C LEU A 105 12.19 4.34 7.10
N SER A 106 12.82 5.50 6.96
CA SER A 106 13.90 5.90 7.88
C SER A 106 13.34 6.14 9.29
N LYS A 107 14.20 6.08 10.32
CA LYS A 107 13.78 6.38 11.70
C LYS A 107 13.12 7.75 11.85
N HIS A 108 13.63 8.75 11.13
CA HIS A 108 13.06 10.09 11.10
C HIS A 108 11.64 10.10 10.52
N GLN A 109 11.43 9.46 9.36
CA GLN A 109 10.11 9.39 8.73
C GLN A 109 9.11 8.61 9.59
N LEU A 110 9.55 7.53 10.23
CA LEU A 110 8.73 6.76 11.16
C LEU A 110 8.30 7.61 12.37
N GLY A 111 9.23 8.38 12.93
CA GLY A 111 8.98 9.29 14.04
C GLY A 111 7.97 10.38 13.68
N GLU A 112 8.16 11.05 12.54
CA GLU A 112 7.24 12.08 12.06
C GLU A 112 5.84 11.51 11.75
N LEU A 113 5.76 10.31 11.16
CA LEU A 113 4.48 9.65 10.94
C LEU A 113 3.78 9.32 12.26
N ALA A 114 4.51 8.79 13.25
CA ALA A 114 3.97 8.51 14.57
C ALA A 114 3.43 9.78 15.25
N LEU A 115 4.21 10.87 15.26
CA LEU A 115 3.79 12.16 15.80
C LEU A 115 2.59 12.73 15.05
N GLY A 116 2.56 12.64 13.72
CA GLY A 116 1.43 13.06 12.90
C GLY A 116 0.14 12.33 13.27
N LEU A 117 0.19 10.99 13.38
CA LEU A 117 -0.93 10.15 13.81
C LEU A 117 -1.39 10.52 15.23
N GLU A 118 -0.45 10.75 16.14
CA GLU A 118 -0.74 11.22 17.48
C GLU A 118 -1.53 12.55 17.45
N LEU A 119 -1.04 13.54 16.70
CA LEU A 119 -1.64 14.86 16.61
C LEU A 119 -3.05 14.87 15.99
N THR A 120 -3.40 13.88 15.16
CA THR A 120 -4.76 13.80 14.59
C THR A 120 -5.85 13.65 15.64
N GLY A 121 -5.52 13.14 16.84
CA GLY A 121 -6.51 12.78 17.87
C GLY A 121 -7.47 11.66 17.47
N ARG A 122 -7.30 11.05 16.29
CA ARG A 122 -8.18 10.01 15.77
C ARG A 122 -7.70 8.61 16.17
N PRO A 123 -8.61 7.62 16.20
CA PRO A 123 -8.21 6.22 16.25
C PRO A 123 -7.45 5.82 14.98
N PHE A 124 -6.45 4.96 15.11
CA PHE A 124 -5.73 4.44 13.96
C PHE A 124 -5.32 2.97 14.12
N LEU A 125 -5.40 2.25 13.02
CA LEU A 125 -4.85 0.90 12.86
C LEU A 125 -3.61 0.98 11.98
N TRP A 126 -2.45 0.62 12.52
CA TRP A 126 -1.18 0.72 11.80
C TRP A 126 -0.54 -0.66 11.61
N VAL A 127 -0.39 -1.07 10.36
CA VAL A 127 0.48 -2.18 9.96
C VAL A 127 1.92 -1.69 10.00
N SER A 128 2.64 -2.08 11.05
CA SER A 128 3.98 -1.61 11.34
C SER A 128 4.90 -2.80 11.56
N ARG A 129 5.84 -3.01 10.64
CA ARG A 129 6.74 -4.17 10.66
C ARG A 129 8.17 -3.75 10.97
N PRO A 130 8.87 -4.44 11.88
CA PRO A 130 10.28 -4.19 12.10
C PRO A 130 11.10 -4.38 10.81
N THR A 131 10.78 -5.37 9.99
CA THR A 131 11.54 -5.73 8.76
C THR A 131 11.46 -4.70 7.63
N ILE A 132 10.48 -3.79 7.66
CA ILE A 132 10.37 -2.68 6.70
C ILE A 132 10.90 -1.38 7.31
N MET A 133 11.65 -1.47 8.40
CA MET A 133 12.26 -0.32 9.07
C MET A 133 13.77 -0.44 9.06
N GLU A 134 14.41 0.71 9.04
CA GLU A 134 15.86 0.81 9.08
C GLU A 134 16.43 0.12 10.35
N ASN A 135 17.19 -0.96 10.16
CA ASN A 135 17.78 -1.84 11.20
C ASN A 135 16.83 -2.84 11.87
N ASN A 136 15.72 -3.25 11.23
CA ASN A 136 14.84 -4.32 11.72
C ASN A 136 14.21 -4.07 13.10
N ALA A 137 14.03 -2.81 13.51
CA ALA A 137 13.44 -2.45 14.80
C ALA A 137 12.48 -1.28 14.65
N ALA A 138 11.24 -1.47 15.13
CA ALA A 138 10.27 -0.39 15.26
C ALA A 138 10.58 0.46 16.48
N VAL A 139 11.34 1.53 16.25
CA VAL A 139 11.67 2.51 17.28
C VAL A 139 10.76 3.73 17.12
N TYR A 140 9.64 3.71 17.83
CA TYR A 140 8.76 4.87 17.93
C TYR A 140 9.37 5.96 18.84
N PRO A 141 8.90 7.21 18.75
CA PRO A 141 9.26 8.25 19.70
C PRO A 141 9.00 7.80 21.15
N GLU A 142 9.82 8.27 22.08
CA GLU A 142 9.71 7.90 23.50
C GLU A 142 8.29 8.18 24.03
N GLY A 143 7.72 7.19 24.73
CA GLY A 143 6.37 7.25 25.30
C GLY A 143 5.22 7.29 24.28
N PHE A 144 5.49 7.19 22.98
CA PHE A 144 4.45 7.25 21.94
C PHE A 144 3.34 6.23 22.17
N MET A 145 3.71 4.95 22.35
CA MET A 145 2.74 3.86 22.52
C MET A 145 1.83 4.08 23.74
N ASP A 146 2.36 4.61 24.85
CA ASP A 146 1.58 4.92 26.05
C ASP A 146 0.57 6.05 25.78
N ARG A 147 0.99 7.10 25.07
CA ARG A 147 0.13 8.25 24.74
C ARG A 147 -1.02 7.88 23.80
N VAL A 148 -0.83 6.89 22.93
CA VAL A 148 -1.85 6.46 21.95
C VAL A 148 -2.59 5.18 22.35
N ALA A 149 -2.23 4.51 23.45
CA ALA A 149 -2.70 3.18 23.83
C ALA A 149 -4.22 2.98 23.81
N ARG A 150 -5.00 4.04 24.06
CA ARG A 150 -6.48 3.97 24.07
C ARG A 150 -7.14 4.03 22.69
N ARG A 151 -6.40 4.44 21.66
CA ARG A 151 -6.94 4.75 20.32
C ARG A 151 -6.10 4.20 19.16
N ALA A 152 -4.96 3.57 19.46
CA ALA A 152 -4.13 2.94 18.45
C ALA A 152 -4.20 1.42 18.57
N LEU A 153 -4.21 0.75 17.43
CA LEU A 153 -3.82 -0.65 17.33
C LEU A 153 -2.67 -0.76 16.34
N VAL A 154 -1.58 -1.40 16.75
CA VAL A 154 -0.41 -1.65 15.91
C VAL A 154 -0.26 -3.15 15.74
N VAL A 155 -0.23 -3.61 14.49
CA VAL A 155 -0.09 -5.03 14.13
C VAL A 155 1.02 -5.19 13.10
N GLU A 156 1.61 -6.38 13.01
CA GLU A 156 2.62 -6.66 11.98
C GLU A 156 1.98 -6.93 10.61
N TRP A 157 0.80 -7.56 10.59
CA TRP A 157 0.10 -7.85 9.36
C TRP A 157 -1.41 -7.91 9.60
N ALA A 158 -2.17 -7.27 8.72
CA ALA A 158 -3.62 -7.18 8.82
C ALA A 158 -4.30 -7.80 7.58
N PRO A 159 -5.49 -8.39 7.72
CA PRO A 159 -6.33 -8.80 6.60
C PRO A 159 -6.84 -7.53 5.87
N GLN A 160 -6.04 -6.99 4.95
CA GLN A 160 -6.21 -5.64 4.37
C GLN A 160 -7.59 -5.48 3.71
N LYS A 161 -8.08 -6.50 3.02
CA LYS A 161 -9.41 -6.47 2.39
C LYS A 161 -10.51 -6.27 3.43
N GLU A 162 -10.49 -7.06 4.49
CA GLU A 162 -11.46 -7.02 5.58
C GLU A 162 -11.38 -5.68 6.32
N VAL A 163 -10.17 -5.16 6.54
CA VAL A 163 -9.97 -3.83 7.12
C VAL A 163 -10.55 -2.73 6.24
N LEU A 164 -10.23 -2.71 4.95
CA LEU A 164 -10.71 -1.69 4.01
C LEU A 164 -12.23 -1.75 3.82
N SER A 165 -12.83 -2.92 3.94
CA SER A 165 -14.29 -3.10 3.88
C SER A 165 -15.01 -2.70 5.18
N HIS A 166 -14.27 -2.42 6.26
CA HIS A 166 -14.87 -2.23 7.58
C HIS A 166 -15.47 -0.81 7.71
N PRO A 167 -16.73 -0.66 8.17
CA PRO A 167 -17.42 0.64 8.20
C PRO A 167 -16.81 1.68 9.14
N SER A 168 -15.93 1.29 10.05
CA SER A 168 -15.21 2.23 10.92
C SER A 168 -14.00 2.87 10.26
N VAL A 169 -13.47 2.31 9.17
CA VAL A 169 -12.35 2.90 8.43
C VAL A 169 -12.82 4.11 7.63
N ALA A 170 -12.13 5.23 7.83
CA ALA A 170 -12.45 6.52 7.22
C ALA A 170 -11.42 6.94 6.17
N CYS A 171 -10.18 6.52 6.35
CA CYS A 171 -9.04 6.98 5.56
C CYS A 171 -8.00 5.86 5.50
N PHE A 172 -7.38 5.70 4.32
CA PHE A 172 -6.29 4.77 4.10
C PHE A 172 -5.01 5.53 3.74
N LEU A 173 -4.03 5.53 4.63
CA LEU A 173 -2.67 5.95 4.35
C LEU A 173 -1.89 4.78 3.71
N THR A 174 -1.58 4.93 2.43
CA THR A 174 -0.97 3.88 1.61
C THR A 174 0.25 4.39 0.86
N HIS A 175 1.16 3.47 0.52
CA HIS A 175 2.26 3.73 -0.43
C HIS A 175 1.81 3.74 -1.90
N CYS A 176 0.51 3.55 -2.15
CA CYS A 176 -0.10 3.52 -3.49
C CYS A 176 0.37 2.37 -4.39
N GLY A 177 0.85 1.26 -3.81
CA GLY A 177 1.04 0.02 -4.56
C GLY A 177 -0.26 -0.43 -5.21
N TRP A 178 -0.18 -0.86 -6.47
CA TRP A 178 -1.36 -0.97 -7.34
C TRP A 178 -2.47 -1.88 -6.80
N ASN A 179 -2.12 -2.99 -6.15
CA ASN A 179 -3.10 -3.88 -5.52
C ASN A 179 -3.82 -3.21 -4.35
N SER A 180 -3.08 -2.52 -3.46
CA SER A 180 -3.68 -1.75 -2.36
C SER A 180 -4.58 -0.63 -2.88
N THR A 181 -4.21 0.02 -3.98
CA THR A 181 -5.05 1.03 -4.64
C THR A 181 -6.35 0.43 -5.18
N MET A 182 -6.28 -0.71 -5.88
CA MET A 182 -7.47 -1.38 -6.41
C MET A 182 -8.39 -1.89 -5.30
N GLU A 183 -7.84 -2.43 -4.21
CA GLU A 183 -8.62 -2.83 -3.04
C GLU A 183 -9.27 -1.62 -2.35
N ALA A 184 -8.57 -0.49 -2.25
CA ALA A 184 -9.12 0.72 -1.66
C ALA A 184 -10.27 1.30 -2.50
N LEU A 185 -10.09 1.37 -3.83
CA LEU A 185 -11.12 1.85 -4.75
C LEU A 185 -12.38 0.98 -4.75
N PHE A 186 -12.23 -0.32 -4.52
CA PHE A 186 -13.37 -1.23 -4.49
C PHE A 186 -14.17 -1.15 -3.17
N ASN A 187 -13.51 -0.86 -2.05
CA ASN A 187 -14.14 -0.87 -0.73
C ASN A 187 -14.50 0.53 -0.19
N GLY A 188 -14.02 1.59 -0.85
CA GLY A 188 -14.24 2.99 -0.47
C GLY A 188 -15.46 3.65 -1.12
#